data_AF-A0A7Z7AXY6-F1
#
_entry.id   AF-A0A7Z7AXY6-F1
#
_cell.length_a   1.000
_cell.length_b   1.000
_cell.length_c   1.000
_cell.angle_alpha   90.00
_cell.angle_beta   90.00
_cell.angle_gamma   90.00
#
_symmetry.space_group_name_H-M   'P 1'
#
loop_
_entity.id
_entity.type
_entity.pdbx_description
1 polymer ?
#
loop_
_entity_poly.entity_id
_entity_poly.type
_entity_poly.pdbx_seq_one_letter_code
_entity_poly.pdbx_strand_id
1 'polypeptide(L)'
;MISEPDQVVRLISGVLALLLFIISFLAYQRERRRKMFLVSMAFFFYAIMGFLSASNIFFPAAGDYLEFWGSFLNFIVLLLFSLALLTKE
;
A
#
# COMPACT_ATOMS: atom_id res chain seq x y z
N MET A 1 -3.53 -24.55 13.00
CA MET A 1 -3.48 -23.08 12.88
C MET A 1 -3.58 -22.75 11.40
N ILE A 2 -4.80 -22.65 10.89
CA ILE A 2 -5.04 -22.22 9.51
C ILE A 2 -5.19 -20.71 9.61
N SER A 3 -4.19 -19.97 9.12
CA SER A 3 -4.28 -18.52 8.97
C SER A 3 -5.57 -18.21 8.19
N GLU A 4 -6.43 -17.35 8.71
CA GLU A 4 -7.69 -17.00 8.05
C GLU A 4 -7.42 -16.64 6.58
N PRO A 5 -8.24 -17.12 5.62
CA PRO A 5 -8.00 -16.87 4.20
C PRO A 5 -7.85 -15.37 3.88
N ASP A 6 -8.51 -14.52 4.65
CA ASP A 6 -8.43 -13.06 4.57
C ASP A 6 -7.00 -12.52 4.85
N GLN A 7 -6.27 -13.13 5.79
CA GLN A 7 -4.91 -12.73 6.11
C GLN A 7 -3.94 -13.10 4.98
N VAL A 8 -4.15 -14.27 4.36
CA VAL A 8 -3.34 -14.73 3.23
C VAL A 8 -3.54 -13.80 2.03
N VAL A 9 -4.79 -13.44 1.73
CA VAL A 9 -5.11 -12.50 0.63
C VAL A 9 -4.45 -11.14 0.89
N ARG A 10 -4.57 -10.58 2.09
CA ARG A 10 -3.94 -9.29 2.44
C ARG A 10 -2.43 -9.32 2.28
N LEU A 11 -1.79 -10.42 2.66
CA LEU A 11 -0.33 -10.57 2.55
C LEU A 11 0.10 -10.65 1.08
N ILE A 12 -0.60 -11.43 0.26
CA ILE A 12 -0.36 -11.49 -1.19
C ILE A 12 -0.59 -10.12 -1.85
N SER A 13 -1.66 -9.42 -1.49
CA SER A 13 -1.94 -8.06 -1.97
C SER A 13 -0.82 -7.08 -1.60
N GLY A 14 -0.25 -7.18 -0.39
CA GLY A 14 0.89 -6.37 0.03
C GLY A 14 2.18 -6.68 -0.77
N VAL A 15 2.44 -7.94 -1.08
CA VAL A 15 3.56 -8.34 -1.95
C VAL A 15 3.35 -7.82 -3.38
N LEU A 16 2.12 -7.93 -3.90
CA LEU A 16 1.76 -7.40 -5.21
C LEU A 16 1.94 -5.88 -5.26
N ALA A 17 1.57 -5.18 -4.18
CA ALA A 17 1.78 -3.74 -4.01
C ALA A 17 3.26 -3.36 -4.13
N LEU A 18 4.16 -4.13 -3.49
CA LEU A 18 5.60 -3.91 -3.59
C LEU A 18 6.11 -4.08 -5.02
N LEU A 19 5.65 -5.10 -5.74
CA LEU A 19 6.02 -5.29 -7.13
C LEU A 19 5.54 -4.13 -8.01
N LEU A 20 4.28 -3.72 -7.83
CA LEU A 20 3.70 -2.57 -8.55
C LEU A 20 4.40 -1.26 -8.19
N PHE A 21 4.84 -1.11 -6.94
CA PHE A 21 5.65 0.02 -6.49
C PHE A 21 6.97 0.08 -7.26
N ILE A 22 7.70 -1.04 -7.32
CA ILE A 22 9.00 -1.11 -8.04
C ILE A 22 8.81 -0.78 -9.52
N ILE A 23 7.80 -1.36 -10.17
CA ILE A 23 7.52 -1.12 -11.59
C ILE A 23 7.12 0.35 -11.83
N SER A 24 6.24 0.90 -10.98
CA SER A 24 5.81 2.30 -11.08
C SER A 24 6.95 3.27 -10.78
N PHE A 25 7.85 2.92 -9.87
CA PHE A 25 9.03 3.71 -9.54
C PHE A 25 10.04 3.71 -10.70
N LEU A 26 10.29 2.55 -11.32
CA LEU A 26 11.11 2.46 -12.53
C LEU A 26 10.50 3.27 -13.69
N ALA A 27 9.18 3.18 -13.86
CA ALA A 27 8.47 3.96 -14.88
C ALA A 27 8.58 5.47 -14.61
N TYR A 28 8.43 5.89 -13.35
CA TYR A 28 8.66 7.28 -12.95
C TYR A 28 10.09 7.75 -13.26
N GLN A 29 11.09 6.93 -12.96
CA GLN A 29 12.49 7.28 -13.22
C GLN A 29 12.76 7.47 -14.73
N ARG A 30 12.07 6.71 -15.58
CA ARG A 30 12.23 6.75 -17.04
C ARG A 30 11.44 7.87 -17.71
N GLU A 31 10.22 8.14 -17.26
CA GLU A 31 9.31 9.12 -17.90
C GLU A 31 9.25 10.49 -17.20
N ARG A 32 9.71 10.61 -15.95
CA ARG A 32 9.68 11.83 -15.11
C ARG A 32 8.29 12.49 -14.94
N ARG A 33 7.24 11.78 -15.31
CA ARG A 33 5.84 12.19 -15.18
C ARG A 33 5.40 12.18 -13.72
N ARG A 34 4.94 13.33 -13.21
CA ARG A 34 4.39 13.51 -11.85
C ARG A 34 3.26 12.54 -11.53
N LYS A 35 2.50 12.10 -12.54
CA LYS A 35 1.46 11.08 -12.36
C LYS A 35 2.01 9.74 -11.89
N MET A 36 3.14 9.28 -12.46
CA MET A 36 3.78 8.02 -12.08
C MET A 36 4.33 8.07 -10.65
N PHE A 37 4.78 9.24 -10.19
CA PHE A 37 5.24 9.44 -8.81
C PHE A 37 4.11 9.24 -7.79
N LEU A 38 2.94 9.83 -8.04
CA LEU A 38 1.77 9.69 -7.16
C LEU A 38 1.29 8.25 -7.07
N VAL A 39 1.27 7.54 -8.20
CA VAL A 39 0.91 6.11 -8.25
C VAL A 39 1.94 5.25 -7.52
N SER A 40 3.24 5.54 -7.70
CA SER A 40 4.30 4.87 -6.96
C SER A 40 4.15 5.10 -5.45
N MET A 41 3.94 6.33 -5.00
CA MET A 41 3.65 6.59 -3.58
C MET A 41 2.41 5.83 -3.08
N ALA A 42 1.33 5.76 -3.86
CA ALA A 42 0.14 5.00 -3.49
C ALA A 42 0.46 3.51 -3.24
N PHE A 43 1.21 2.88 -4.15
CA PHE A 43 1.63 1.49 -3.99
C PHE A 43 2.58 1.29 -2.81
N PHE A 44 3.44 2.26 -2.51
CA PHE A 44 4.31 2.24 -1.34
C PHE A 44 3.51 2.25 -0.03
N PHE A 45 2.55 3.15 0.12
CA PHE A 45 1.70 3.19 1.32
C PHE A 45 0.83 1.94 1.45
N TYR A 46 0.36 1.38 0.33
CA TYR A 46 -0.38 0.12 0.32
C TYR A 46 0.50 -1.07 0.74
N ALA A 47 1.78 -1.10 0.33
CA ALA A 47 2.75 -2.08 0.81
C ALA A 47 3.02 -1.96 2.31
N ILE A 48 3.17 -0.73 2.83
CA ILE A 48 3.32 -0.46 4.27
C ILE A 48 2.08 -0.97 5.03
N MET A 49 0.87 -0.70 4.53
CA MET A 49 -0.37 -1.21 5.12
C MET A 49 -0.43 -2.74 5.16
N GLY A 50 -0.01 -3.41 4.08
CA GLY A 50 0.11 -4.87 4.02
C GLY A 50 1.10 -5.40 5.05
N PHE A 51 2.23 -4.72 5.23
CA PHE A 51 3.25 -5.08 6.22
C PHE A 51 2.76 -4.84 7.67
N LEU A 52 2.07 -3.73 7.94
CA LEU A 52 1.44 -3.49 9.24
C LEU A 52 0.40 -4.56 9.56
N SER A 53 -0.41 -4.94 8.58
CA SER A 53 -1.41 -6.01 8.73
C SER A 53 -0.76 -7.36 9.06
N ALA A 54 0.38 -7.68 8.44
CA ALA A 54 1.15 -8.87 8.77
C ALA A 54 1.83 -8.77 10.14
N SER A 55 2.25 -7.56 10.56
CA SER A 55 2.88 -7.33 11.86
C SER A 55 1.95 -7.55 13.05
N ASN A 56 0.63 -7.48 12.83
CA ASN A 56 -0.40 -7.81 13.84
C ASN A 56 -0.26 -9.27 14.34
N ILE A 57 0.32 -10.16 13.52
CA ILE A 57 0.66 -11.54 13.89
C ILE A 57 1.79 -11.59 14.93
N PHE A 58 2.72 -10.63 14.88
CA PHE A 58 3.90 -10.55 15.76
C PHE A 58 3.67 -9.68 17.00
N PHE A 59 2.81 -8.67 16.92
CA PHE A 59 2.51 -7.72 18.01
C PHE A 59 0.99 -7.56 18.26
N PRO A 60 0.31 -8.56 18.83
CA PRO A 60 -1.14 -8.55 19.05
C PRO A 60 -1.61 -7.48 20.06
N ALA A 61 -0.73 -6.98 20.93
CA ALA A 61 -1.06 -5.96 21.93
C ALA A 61 -1.28 -4.55 21.35
N ALA A 62 -0.93 -4.32 20.09
CA ALA A 62 -1.10 -3.03 19.40
C ALA A 62 -2.32 -3.01 18.46
N GLY A 63 -3.21 -4.01 18.54
CA GLY A 63 -4.28 -4.28 17.57
C GLY A 63 -5.13 -3.04 17.20
N ASP A 64 -5.64 -2.30 18.19
CA ASP A 64 -6.48 -1.12 17.95
C ASP A 64 -5.73 0.01 17.21
N TYR A 65 -4.45 0.21 17.54
CA TYR A 65 -3.62 1.21 16.86
C TYR A 65 -3.30 0.78 15.43
N LEU A 66 -3.00 -0.51 15.22
CA LEU A 66 -2.71 -1.06 13.90
C LEU A 66 -3.91 -0.96 12.95
N GLU A 67 -5.12 -1.17 13.47
CA GLU A 67 -6.37 -1.04 12.70
C GLU A 67 -6.66 0.42 12.31
N PHE A 68 -6.44 1.36 13.23
CA PHE A 68 -6.51 2.80 12.95
C PHE A 68 -5.50 3.21 11.87
N TRP A 69 -4.23 2.84 12.03
CA TRP A 69 -3.17 3.15 11.05
C TRP A 69 -3.43 2.48 9.71
N GLY A 70 -3.96 1.26 9.69
CA GLY A 70 -4.37 0.57 8.47
C GLY A 70 -5.46 1.34 7.71
N SER A 71 -6.52 1.76 8.41
CA SER A 71 -7.60 2.57 7.84
C SER A 71 -7.10 3.93 7.33
N PHE A 72 -6.21 4.57 8.08
CA PHE A 72 -5.60 5.85 7.72
C PHE A 72 -4.70 5.74 6.47
N LEU A 73 -3.88 4.69 6.41
CA LEU A 73 -3.06 4.38 5.23
C LEU A 73 -3.93 4.12 4.00
N ASN A 74 -5.02 3.38 4.14
CA ASN A 74 -5.95 3.14 3.04
C ASN A 74 -6.56 4.46 2.52
N PHE A 75 -6.94 5.37 3.41
CA PHE A 75 -7.41 6.70 3.03
C PHE A 75 -6.34 7.49 2.25
N ILE A 76 -5.08 7.47 2.72
CA ILE A 76 -3.95 8.10 2.02
C ILE A 76 -3.76 7.49 0.63
N VAL A 77 -3.82 6.17 0.49
CA VAL A 77 -3.70 5.45 -0.78
C VAL A 77 -4.77 5.89 -1.77
N LEU A 78 -6.03 5.93 -1.33
CA LEU A 78 -7.15 6.41 -2.15
C LEU A 78 -6.99 7.88 -2.56
N LEU A 79 -6.52 8.72 -1.63
CA LEU A 79 -6.25 10.13 -1.88
C LEU A 79 -5.14 10.29 -2.94
N LEU A 80 -4.04 9.53 -2.83
CA LEU A 80 -2.96 9.52 -3.82
C LEU A 80 -3.43 9.04 -5.19
N PHE A 81 -4.24 7.98 -5.25
CA PHE A 81 -4.84 7.54 -6.51
C PHE A 81 -5.76 8.59 -7.12
N SER A 82 -6.58 9.25 -6.29
CA SER A 82 -7.44 10.35 -6.72
C SER A 82 -6.63 11.52 -7.28
N LEU A 83 -5.59 11.95 -6.56
CA LEU A 83 -4.67 13.00 -7.04
C LEU A 83 -3.92 12.58 -8.31
N ALA A 84 -3.52 11.31 -8.43
CA ALA A 84 -2.90 10.79 -9.64
C ALA A 84 -3.85 10.84 -10.86
N LEU A 85 -5.15 10.59 -10.63
CA LEU A 85 -6.17 10.71 -11.67
C LEU A 85 -6.46 12.17 -12.05
N LEU A 86 -6.49 13.07 -11.06
CA LEU A 86 -6.74 14.51 -11.26
C LEU A 86 -5.52 15.26 -11.81
N THR A 87 -4.32 14.72 -11.62
CA THR A 87 -3.10 15.26 -12.20
C THR A 87 -3.16 15.07 -13.72
N LYS A 88 -3.57 16.13 -14.41
CA LYS A 88 -3.45 16.27 -15.86
C LYS A 88 -1.97 16.48 -16.20
N GLU A 89 -1.32 15.39 -16.56
CA GLU A 89 -0.20 15.35 -17.49
C GLU A 89 -0.65 14.75 -18.82
#